data_AF-A0A1V3SDZ9-F1
#
_entry.id   AF-A0A1V3SDZ9-F1
#
_cell.length_a   1.000
_cell.length_b   1.000
_cell.length_c   1.000
_cell.angle_alpha   90.00
_cell.angle_beta   90.00
_cell.angle_gamma   90.00
#
_symmetry.space_group_name_H-M   'P 1'
#
loop_
_entity.id
_entity.type
_entity.pdbx_description
1 polymer ?
#
loop_
_entity_poly.entity_id
_entity_poly.type
_entity_poly.pdbx_seq_one_letter_code
_entity_poly.pdbx_strand_id
1 'polypeptide(L)'
;MRSTTLSKAHITARVTAGIVGGYAFTWGFAAAGVAALVGLGVDYHDAEMGVLMLAFLVFLGLFLWSFAAASITRVWVVLAGGAALQFTLAWAIQRAILA
;
A
#
# COMPACT_ATOMS: atom_id res chain seq x y z
N MET A 1 8.00 -6.70 34.47
CA MET A 1 7.63 -5.90 33.28
C MET A 1 8.86 -5.06 32.88
N ARG A 2 9.48 -5.29 31.71
CA ARG A 2 10.49 -4.36 31.20
C ARG A 2 9.75 -3.10 30.75
N SER A 3 9.95 -2.00 31.47
CA SER A 3 9.54 -0.67 30.99
C SER A 3 10.46 -0.31 29.82
N THR A 4 10.12 -0.75 28.62
CA THR A 4 10.72 -0.21 27.40
C THR A 4 10.15 1.19 27.24
N THR A 5 10.95 2.19 27.62
CA THR A 5 10.67 3.57 27.23
C THR A 5 10.55 3.62 25.71
N LEU A 6 9.35 3.99 25.23
CA LEU A 6 9.10 4.21 23.81
C LEU A 6 10.05 5.31 23.34
N SER A 7 11.10 4.94 22.60
CA SER A 7 12.03 5.92 22.08
C SER A 7 11.34 6.75 21.00
N LYS A 8 11.68 8.04 20.91
CA LYS A 8 11.18 8.92 19.84
C LYS A 8 11.39 8.29 18.46
N ALA A 9 12.55 7.66 18.25
CA ALA A 9 12.87 6.94 17.01
C ALA A 9 11.88 5.82 16.70
N HIS A 10 11.41 5.06 17.70
CA HIS A 10 10.41 4.02 17.48
C HIS A 10 9.06 4.61 17.04
N ILE A 11 8.63 5.70 17.68
CA ILE A 11 7.39 6.39 17.30
C ILE A 11 7.50 6.96 15.89
N THR A 12 8.59 7.67 15.58
CA THR A 12 8.85 8.21 14.24
C THR A 12 8.82 7.11 13.19
N ALA A 13 9.49 5.97 13.43
CA ALA A 13 9.51 4.85 12.48
C ALA A 13 8.09 4.31 12.19
N ARG A 14 7.23 4.23 13.21
CA ARG A 14 5.84 3.76 13.08
C ARG A 14 4.98 4.76 12.31
N VAL A 15 5.09 6.04 12.63
CA VAL A 15 4.39 7.13 11.92
C VAL A 15 4.82 7.18 10.46
N THR A 16 6.12 7.13 10.19
CA THR A 16 6.64 7.11 8.82
C THR A 16 6.18 5.86 8.06
N ALA A 17 6.18 4.69 8.69
CA ALA A 17 5.67 3.47 8.05
C ALA A 17 4.17 3.58 7.76
N GLY A 18 3.36 4.04 8.71
CA GLY A 18 1.91 4.17 8.54
C GLY A 18 1.51 5.18 7.48
N ILE A 19 2.19 6.33 7.42
CA ILE A 19 1.88 7.39 6.46
C ILE A 19 2.56 7.09 5.12
N VAL A 20 3.89 7.07 5.07
CA VAL A 20 4.65 6.99 3.82
C VAL A 20 4.60 5.57 3.24
N GLY A 21 4.84 4.56 4.07
CA GLY A 21 4.80 3.17 3.64
C GLY A 21 3.37 2.73 3.26
N GLY A 22 2.39 3.09 4.09
CA GLY A 22 0.98 2.83 3.81
C GLY A 22 0.53 3.47 2.50
N TYR A 23 0.89 4.74 2.28
CA TYR A 23 0.52 5.47 1.06
C TYR A 23 1.17 4.86 -0.18
N ALA A 24 2.47 4.57 -0.13
CA ALA A 24 3.19 3.96 -1.25
C ALA A 24 2.60 2.60 -1.65
N PHE A 25 2.25 1.76 -0.67
CA PHE A 25 1.55 0.50 -0.91
C PHE A 25 0.18 0.74 -1.55
N THR A 26 -0.64 1.62 -0.97
CA THR A 26 -2.00 1.83 -1.49
C THR A 26 -2.02 2.48 -2.87
N TRP A 27 -1.01 3.29 -3.19
CA TRP A 27 -0.83 3.82 -4.53
C TRP A 27 -0.49 2.72 -5.54
N GLY A 28 0.43 1.83 -5.19
CA GLY A 28 0.73 0.64 -5.99
C GLY A 28 -0.50 -0.25 -6.18
N PHE A 29 -1.25 -0.52 -5.11
CA PHE A 29 -2.51 -1.27 -5.15
C PHE A 29 -3.52 -0.62 -6.11
N ALA A 30 -3.72 0.70 -6.00
CA ALA A 30 -4.65 1.42 -6.86
C ALA A 30 -4.22 1.36 -8.32
N ALA A 31 -2.94 1.64 -8.62
CA ALA A 31 -2.41 1.59 -9.97
C ALA A 31 -2.56 0.19 -10.60
N ALA A 32 -2.23 -0.86 -9.86
CA ALA A 32 -2.35 -2.24 -10.33
C ALA A 32 -3.82 -2.66 -10.53
N GLY A 33 -4.69 -2.31 -9.58
CA GLY A 33 -6.12 -2.61 -9.64
C GLY A 33 -6.81 -1.93 -10.81
N VAL A 34 -6.56 -0.63 -11.01
CA VAL A 34 -7.12 0.13 -12.13
C VAL A 34 -6.59 -0.40 -13.45
N ALA A 35 -5.28 -0.60 -13.59
CA ALA A 35 -4.71 -1.16 -14.82
C ALA A 35 -5.27 -2.55 -15.15
N ALA A 36 -5.46 -3.41 -14.15
CA ALA A 36 -6.06 -4.73 -14.33
C ALA A 36 -7.52 -4.64 -14.82
N LEU A 37 -8.36 -3.83 -14.17
CA LEU A 37 -9.77 -3.68 -14.55
C LEU A 37 -9.93 -3.08 -15.94
N VAL A 38 -9.14 -2.07 -16.27
CA VAL A 38 -9.11 -1.47 -17.62
C VAL A 38 -8.65 -2.50 -18.65
N GLY A 39 -7.62 -3.30 -18.34
CA GLY A 39 -7.17 -4.41 -19.19
C GLY A 39 -8.23 -5.50 -19.42
N LEU A 40 -9.21 -5.60 -18.51
CA LEU A 40 -10.38 -6.49 -18.64
C LEU A 40 -11.58 -5.83 -19.34
N GLY A 41 -11.44 -4.58 -19.80
CA GLY A 41 -12.46 -3.85 -20.55
C GLY A 41 -13.42 -3.01 -19.70
N VAL A 42 -13.15 -2.81 -18.41
CA VAL A 42 -13.92 -1.89 -17.55
C VAL A 42 -13.55 -0.44 -17.91
N ASP A 43 -14.54 0.45 -17.90
CA ASP A 43 -14.28 1.88 -18.08
C ASP A 43 -13.31 2.41 -17.02
N TYR A 44 -12.41 3.31 -17.42
CA TYR A 44 -11.38 3.84 -16.53
C TYR A 44 -11.99 4.53 -15.31
N HIS A 45 -13.05 5.32 -15.48
CA HIS A 45 -13.61 6.11 -14.38
C HIS A 45 -14.30 5.21 -13.35
N ASP A 46 -15.02 4.20 -13.81
CA ASP A 46 -15.66 3.19 -12.94
C ASP A 46 -14.60 2.37 -12.19
N ALA A 47 -13.54 1.95 -12.88
CA ALA A 47 -12.42 1.22 -12.29
C ALA A 47 -11.68 2.07 -11.24
N GLU A 48 -11.36 3.32 -11.56
CA GLU A 48 -10.70 4.27 -10.67
C GLU A 48 -11.50 4.51 -9.40
N MET A 49 -12.79 4.84 -9.53
CA MET A 49 -13.68 5.09 -8.40
C MET A 49 -13.78 3.86 -7.48
N GLY A 50 -14.07 2.69 -8.04
CA GLY A 50 -14.21 1.45 -7.28
C GLY A 50 -12.92 1.05 -6.55
N VAL A 51 -11.77 1.15 -7.24
CA VAL A 51 -10.48 0.78 -6.65
C VAL A 51 -10.04 1.80 -5.59
N LEU A 52 -10.30 3.10 -5.76
CA LEU A 52 -9.97 4.12 -4.76
C LEU A 52 -10.79 3.97 -3.48
N MET A 53 -12.07 3.57 -3.58
CA MET A 53 -12.89 3.22 -2.40
C MET A 53 -12.24 2.07 -1.60
N LEU A 54 -11.74 1.04 -2.29
CA LEU A 54 -11.02 -0.07 -1.65
C LEU A 54 -9.66 0.38 -1.11
N ALA A 55 -8.92 1.19 -1.87
CA ALA A 55 -7.60 1.69 -1.48
C ALA A 55 -7.66 2.51 -0.20
N PHE A 56 -8.73 3.28 0.01
CA PHE A 56 -8.97 4.00 1.27
C PHE A 56 -9.06 3.04 2.47
N LEU A 57 -9.82 1.95 2.35
CA LEU A 57 -9.95 0.95 3.40
C LEU A 57 -8.63 0.20 3.65
N VAL A 58 -7.91 -0.13 2.58
CA VAL A 58 -6.57 -0.74 2.67
C VAL A 58 -5.60 0.20 3.37
N PHE A 59 -5.60 1.49 3.04
CA PHE A 59 -4.73 2.49 3.67
C PHE A 59 -5.03 2.60 5.17
N LEU A 60 -6.30 2.71 5.55
CA LEU A 60 -6.70 2.76 6.95
C LEU A 60 -6.25 1.49 7.70
N GLY A 61 -6.46 0.31 7.12
CA GLY A 61 -6.03 -0.96 7.70
C GLY A 61 -4.52 -1.02 7.91
N LEU A 62 -3.73 -0.66 6.89
CA LEU A 62 -2.26 -0.61 6.96
C LEU A 62 -1.76 0.44 7.95
N PHE A 63 -2.40 1.60 7.98
CA PHE A 63 -2.08 2.67 8.92
C PHE A 63 -2.23 2.18 10.36
N LEU A 64 -3.39 1.62 10.70
CA LEU A 64 -3.65 1.07 12.05
C LEU A 64 -2.72 -0.11 12.37
N TRP A 65 -2.52 -1.01 11.40
CA TRP A 65 -1.61 -2.15 11.55
C TRP A 65 -0.16 -1.71 11.79
N SER A 66 0.27 -0.59 11.20
CA SER A 66 1.60 -0.03 11.40
C SER A 66 1.90 0.24 12.88
N PHE A 67 0.88 0.54 13.70
CA PHE A 67 1.01 0.72 15.15
C PHE A 67 0.72 -0.56 15.95
N ALA A 68 -0.24 -1.38 15.51
CA ALA A 68 -0.64 -2.60 16.23
C ALA A 68 0.36 -3.76 16.09
N ALA A 69 1.16 -3.81 15.01
CA ALA A 69 2.06 -4.91 14.74
C ALA A 69 3.20 -4.99 15.77
N ALA A 70 3.53 -6.20 16.25
CA ALA A 70 4.61 -6.40 17.22
C ALA A 70 6.02 -6.03 16.69
N SER A 71 6.24 -6.10 15.37
CA SER A 71 7.54 -5.85 14.74
C SER A 71 7.45 -4.81 13.63
N ILE A 72 8.19 -3.71 13.78
CA ILE A 72 8.30 -2.65 12.76
C ILE A 72 9.02 -3.14 11.49
N THR A 73 9.96 -4.08 11.61
CA THR A 73 10.64 -4.67 10.47
C THR A 73 9.65 -5.41 9.57
N ARG A 74 8.73 -6.17 10.16
CA ARG A 74 7.67 -6.87 9.40
C ARG A 74 6.77 -5.87 8.68
N VAL A 75 6.44 -4.75 9.32
CA VAL A 75 5.65 -3.68 8.70
C VAL A 75 6.34 -3.17 7.44
N TRP A 76 7.63 -2.80 7.54
CA TRP A 76 8.37 -2.31 6.37
C TRP A 76 8.52 -3.35 5.27
N VAL A 77 8.80 -4.62 5.60
CA VAL A 77 8.90 -5.69 4.59
C VAL A 77 7.60 -5.84 3.80
N VAL A 78 6.45 -5.83 4.48
CA VAL A 78 5.14 -5.94 3.81
C VAL A 78 4.84 -4.69 3.00
N LEU A 79 5.04 -3.50 3.57
CA LEU A 79 4.72 -2.24 2.89
C LEU A 79 5.62 -2.00 1.67
N ALA A 80 6.93 -2.08 1.84
CA ALA A 80 7.89 -1.85 0.76
C ALA A 80 7.86 -2.99 -0.27
N GLY A 81 7.81 -4.24 0.18
CA GLY A 81 7.75 -5.41 -0.71
C GLY A 81 6.44 -5.45 -1.50
N GLY A 82 5.31 -5.16 -0.83
CA GLY A 82 4.02 -5.07 -1.49
C GLY A 82 3.93 -3.92 -2.49
N ALA A 83 4.41 -2.73 -2.12
CA ALA A 83 4.47 -1.59 -3.05
C ALA A 83 5.31 -1.94 -4.29
N ALA A 84 6.53 -2.45 -4.11
CA ALA A 84 7.41 -2.82 -5.23
C ALA A 84 6.76 -3.85 -6.16
N LEU A 85 6.11 -4.88 -5.59
CA LEU A 85 5.40 -5.90 -6.35
C LEU A 85 4.23 -5.30 -7.14
N GLN A 86 3.42 -4.47 -6.50
CA GLN A 86 2.26 -3.85 -7.12
C GLN A 86 2.64 -2.87 -8.23
N PHE A 87 3.68 -2.05 -8.03
CA PHE A 87 4.20 -1.18 -9.08
C PHE A 87 4.72 -1.97 -10.28
N THR A 88 5.43 -3.07 -10.03
CA THR A 88 5.92 -3.95 -11.10
C THR A 88 4.77 -4.57 -11.88
N LEU A 89 3.71 -5.00 -11.17
CA LEU A 89 2.51 -5.56 -11.79
C LEU A 89 1.77 -4.51 -12.62
N ALA A 90 1.55 -3.31 -12.07
CA ALA A 90 0.89 -2.21 -12.79
C ALA A 90 1.65 -1.86 -14.08
N TRP A 91 2.97 -1.76 -14.00
CA TRP A 91 3.82 -1.51 -15.17
C TRP A 91 3.73 -2.62 -16.21
N ALA A 92 3.76 -3.89 -15.78
CA ALA A 92 3.65 -5.03 -16.69
C ALA A 92 2.30 -5.08 -17.41
N ILE A 93 1.20 -4.81 -16.69
CA ILE A 93 -0.15 -4.75 -17.26
C ILE A 93 -0.25 -3.59 -18.26
N GLN A 94 0.19 -2.39 -17.88
CA GLN A 94 0.17 -1.23 -18.77
C GLN A 94 0.97 -1.49 -20.05
N ARG A 95 2.14 -2.12 -19.95
CA ARG A 95 2.90 -2.51 -21.14
C ARG A 95 2.15 -3.50 -22.02
N ALA A 96 1.41 -4.45 -21.45
CA ALA A 96 0.64 -5.42 -22.22
C ALA A 96 -0.57 -4.80 -22.92
N ILE A 97 -1.17 -3.74 -22.36
CA ILE A 97 -2.27 -2.99 -22.97
C ILE A 97 -1.79 -2.11 -24.13
N LEU A 98 -0.60 -1.52 -24.00
CA LEU A 98 -0.05 -0.56 -24.97
C LEU A 98 0.79 -1.20 -26.09
N ALA A 99 1.08 -2.49 -26.01
CA ALA A 99 1.86 -3.25 -27.00
C ALA A 99 0.97 -3.79 -28.12
#